data_AF-A0A849PGA3-F1
#
_entry.id   AF-A0A849PGA3-F1
#
_cell.length_a   1.000
_cell.length_b   1.000
_cell.length_c   1.000
_cell.angle_alpha   90.00
_cell.angle_beta   90.00
_cell.angle_gamma   90.00
#
_symmetry.space_group_name_H-M   'P 1'
#
loop_
_entity.id
_entity.type
_entity.pdbx_description
1 polymer ?
#
loop_
_entity_poly.entity_id
_entity_poly.type
_entity_poly.pdbx_seq_one_letter_code
_entity_poly.pdbx_strand_id
1 'polypeptide(L)'
;MKNIVFHPYALYKMNMRNLSRSTVLETVTHPYSVIDGKYGRRIAQKVHGDHLVRVVFEEHEDHLLIVTAYPPKPKAVSGGVQMMIKYFKDIDILNIELHKGEFGYSEEIAEGVIFDISQEGEILSIEVLDVAKKFRKPAVERVFEKYVARAPQTMV
;
A
#
# COMPACT_ATOMS: atom_id res chain seq x y z
N MET A 1 -10.34 28.56 -12.37
CA MET A 1 -10.07 27.16 -11.96
C MET A 1 -9.92 27.17 -10.44
N LYS A 2 -10.61 26.30 -9.71
CA LYS A 2 -10.49 26.25 -8.24
C LYS A 2 -9.07 25.84 -7.85
N ASN A 3 -8.57 26.36 -6.74
CA ASN A 3 -7.28 25.93 -6.19
C ASN A 3 -7.36 24.44 -5.79
N ILE A 4 -6.26 23.69 -5.87
CA ILE A 4 -6.23 22.29 -5.43
C ILE A 4 -5.33 22.17 -4.20
N VAL A 5 -5.93 21.75 -3.08
CA VAL A 5 -5.25 21.62 -1.80
C VAL A 5 -5.19 20.14 -1.43
N PHE A 6 -4.02 19.66 -1.01
CA PHE A 6 -3.88 18.28 -0.55
C PHE A 6 -3.94 18.23 0.97
N HIS A 7 -4.86 17.44 1.51
CA HIS A 7 -4.82 17.12 2.94
C HIS A 7 -3.50 16.36 3.26
N PRO A 8 -2.84 16.60 4.41
CA PRO A 8 -1.60 15.89 4.77
C PRO A 8 -1.75 14.35 4.73
N TYR A 9 -2.91 13.84 5.15
CA TYR A 9 -3.24 12.42 5.03
C TYR A 9 -3.27 11.92 3.58
N ALA A 10 -3.74 12.74 2.63
CA ALA A 10 -3.72 12.39 1.22
C ALA A 10 -2.28 12.24 0.72
N LEU A 11 -1.40 13.19 1.07
CA LEU A 11 0.02 13.14 0.72
C LEU A 11 0.71 11.90 1.30
N TYR A 12 0.45 11.59 2.58
CA TYR A 12 0.94 10.37 3.22
C TYR A 12 0.49 9.11 2.47
N LYS A 13 -0.80 8.98 2.15
CA LYS A 13 -1.33 7.81 1.43
C LYS A 13 -0.86 7.73 0.00
N MET A 14 -0.67 8.85 -0.69
CA MET A 14 -0.12 8.91 -2.03
C MET A 14 1.31 8.38 -2.04
N ASN A 15 2.15 8.83 -1.09
CA ASN A 15 3.51 8.34 -0.94
C ASN A 15 3.55 6.82 -0.72
N MET A 16 2.72 6.31 0.20
CA MET A 16 2.59 4.86 0.46
C MET A 16 2.10 4.05 -0.75
N ARG A 17 1.38 4.67 -1.69
CA ARG A 17 0.80 4.02 -2.89
C ARG A 17 1.59 4.32 -4.16
N ASN A 18 2.74 4.99 -4.06
CA ASN A 18 3.54 5.47 -5.17
C ASN A 18 2.73 6.29 -6.20
N LEU A 19 1.77 7.11 -5.73
CA LEU A 19 0.96 7.99 -6.56
C LEU A 19 1.57 9.39 -6.62
N SER A 20 1.93 9.82 -7.82
CA SER A 20 2.48 11.16 -8.05
C SER A 20 1.40 12.25 -7.88
N ARG A 21 1.83 13.46 -7.53
CA ARG A 21 0.93 14.63 -7.50
C ARG A 21 0.34 14.92 -8.88
N SER A 22 1.12 14.77 -9.95
CA SER A 22 0.65 15.02 -11.32
C SER A 22 -0.48 14.07 -11.70
N THR A 23 -0.36 12.77 -11.40
CA THR A 23 -1.42 11.77 -11.62
C THR A 23 -2.73 12.16 -10.92
N VAL A 24 -2.65 12.61 -9.66
CA VAL A 24 -3.83 13.02 -8.88
C VAL A 24 -4.44 14.32 -9.42
N LEU A 25 -3.61 15.32 -9.72
CA LEU A 25 -4.04 16.58 -10.31
C LEU A 25 -4.74 16.36 -11.64
N GLU A 26 -4.15 15.54 -12.51
CA GLU A 26 -4.71 15.22 -13.82
C GLU A 26 -6.04 14.47 -13.68
N THR A 27 -6.15 13.56 -12.70
CA THR A 27 -7.39 12.81 -12.44
C THR A 27 -8.53 13.72 -12.02
N VAL A 28 -8.28 14.76 -11.23
CA VAL A 28 -9.33 15.67 -10.74
C VAL A 28 -9.64 16.78 -11.74
N THR A 29 -8.65 17.24 -12.50
CA THR A 29 -8.83 18.31 -13.51
C THR A 29 -9.40 17.81 -14.82
N HIS A 30 -9.07 16.57 -15.21
CA HIS A 30 -9.51 15.95 -16.46
C HIS A 30 -10.02 14.52 -16.21
N PRO A 31 -11.05 14.33 -15.35
CA PRO A 31 -11.59 13.02 -15.04
C PRO A 31 -12.27 12.40 -16.25
N TYR A 32 -12.25 11.08 -16.33
CA TYR A 32 -13.15 10.34 -17.21
C TYR A 32 -14.61 10.46 -16.71
N SER A 33 -14.79 10.34 -15.40
CA SER A 33 -16.08 10.59 -14.76
C SER A 33 -15.90 11.04 -13.32
N VAL A 34 -16.91 11.72 -12.79
CA VAL A 34 -17.02 12.07 -11.38
C VAL A 34 -18.29 11.44 -10.84
N ILE A 35 -18.20 10.76 -9.70
CA ILE A 35 -19.35 10.17 -8.99
C ILE A 35 -19.51 10.80 -7.63
N ASP A 36 -20.75 10.90 -7.15
CA ASP A 36 -21.04 11.36 -5.80
C ASP A 36 -20.72 10.25 -4.80
N GLY A 37 -19.91 10.60 -3.81
CA GLY A 37 -19.59 9.76 -2.67
C GLY A 37 -20.53 10.02 -1.49
N LYS A 38 -20.22 9.42 -0.34
CA LYS A 38 -20.95 9.66 0.91
C LYS A 38 -20.47 10.95 1.58
N TYR A 39 -21.37 11.62 2.29
CA TYR A 39 -21.08 12.79 3.13
C TYR A 39 -20.49 13.98 2.38
N GLY A 40 -21.03 14.29 1.18
CA GLY A 40 -20.61 15.47 0.40
C GLY A 40 -19.28 15.33 -0.34
N ARG A 41 -18.63 14.16 -0.27
CA ARG A 41 -17.40 13.87 -1.02
C ARG A 41 -17.74 13.47 -2.45
N ARG A 42 -16.89 13.85 -3.39
CA ARG A 42 -16.93 13.44 -4.79
C ARG A 42 -15.73 12.55 -5.12
N ILE A 43 -15.87 11.68 -6.11
CA ILE A 43 -14.81 10.78 -6.55
C ILE A 43 -14.57 10.99 -8.04
N ALA A 44 -13.45 11.60 -8.38
CA ALA A 44 -12.95 11.69 -9.75
C ALA A 44 -12.19 10.41 -10.08
N GLN A 45 -12.39 9.88 -11.30
CA GLN A 45 -11.67 8.70 -11.75
C GLN A 45 -11.12 8.87 -13.16
N LYS A 46 -9.89 8.41 -13.38
CA LYS A 46 -9.17 8.49 -14.65
C LYS A 46 -8.24 7.30 -14.83
N VAL A 47 -8.14 6.78 -16.05
CA VAL A 47 -7.19 5.73 -16.41
C VAL A 47 -5.85 6.37 -16.80
N HIS A 48 -4.77 5.86 -16.23
CA HIS A 48 -3.39 6.21 -16.52
C HIS A 48 -2.67 4.95 -17.02
N GLY A 49 -2.50 4.81 -18.32
CA GLY A 49 -2.02 3.56 -18.93
C GLY A 49 -3.00 2.41 -18.70
N ASP A 50 -2.56 1.39 -17.99
CA ASP A 50 -3.34 0.21 -17.57
C ASP A 50 -3.96 0.33 -16.18
N HIS A 51 -3.73 1.44 -15.46
CA HIS A 51 -4.18 1.63 -14.09
C HIS A 51 -5.30 2.67 -13.99
N LEU A 52 -6.45 2.29 -13.42
CA LEU A 52 -7.47 3.25 -13.00
C LEU A 52 -6.99 3.93 -11.70
N VAL A 53 -7.15 5.25 -11.59
CA VAL A 53 -6.90 6.00 -10.36
C VAL A 53 -8.20 6.68 -9.94
N ARG A 54 -8.52 6.59 -8.65
CA ARG A 54 -9.65 7.28 -8.02
C ARG A 54 -9.16 8.30 -7.01
N VAL A 55 -9.68 9.51 -7.10
CA VAL A 55 -9.37 10.61 -6.19
C VAL A 55 -10.65 11.05 -5.50
N VAL A 56 -10.65 10.95 -4.17
CA VAL A 56 -11.73 11.44 -3.32
C VAL A 56 -11.41 12.87 -2.92
N PHE A 57 -12.34 13.77 -3.20
CA PHE A 57 -12.19 15.19 -2.90
C PHE A 57 -13.48 15.79 -2.35
N GLU A 58 -13.32 16.87 -1.60
CA GLU A 58 -14.40 17.75 -1.17
C GLU A 58 -14.33 19.02 -2.00
N GLU A 59 -15.48 19.51 -2.45
CA GLU A 59 -15.56 20.72 -3.25
C GLU A 59 -16.03 21.87 -2.37
N HIS A 60 -15.17 22.88 -2.21
CA HIS A 60 -15.47 24.13 -1.52
C HIS A 60 -15.61 25.26 -2.53
N GLU A 61 -16.01 26.46 -2.09
CA GLU A 61 -16.24 27.61 -2.98
C GLU A 61 -14.98 28.00 -3.77
N ASP A 62 -13.83 28.01 -3.11
CA ASP A 62 -12.54 28.50 -3.62
C ASP A 62 -11.55 27.38 -4.00
N HIS A 63 -11.70 26.18 -3.41
CA HIS A 63 -10.77 25.08 -3.61
C HIS A 63 -11.41 23.70 -3.67
N LEU A 64 -10.64 22.76 -4.24
CA LEU A 64 -10.87 21.32 -4.13
C LEU A 64 -9.91 20.77 -3.08
N LEU A 65 -10.45 20.19 -2.02
CA LEU A 65 -9.67 19.53 -0.98
C LEU A 65 -9.53 18.04 -1.33
N ILE A 66 -8.31 17.62 -1.70
CA ILE A 66 -7.99 16.21 -1.94
C ILE A 66 -7.89 15.49 -0.60
N VAL A 67 -8.82 14.57 -0.35
CA VAL A 67 -8.89 13.79 0.90
C VAL A 67 -8.05 12.52 0.81
N THR A 68 -8.11 11.80 -0.31
CA THR A 68 -7.25 10.63 -0.58
C THR A 68 -7.27 10.26 -2.07
N ALA A 69 -6.25 9.54 -2.53
CA ALA A 69 -6.20 8.97 -3.88
C ALA A 69 -5.71 7.52 -3.83
N TYR A 70 -6.32 6.64 -4.62
CA TYR A 70 -5.97 5.22 -4.64
C TYR A 70 -6.20 4.60 -6.03
N PRO A 71 -5.34 3.67 -6.47
CA PRO A 71 -5.76 2.72 -7.49
C PRO A 71 -6.83 1.81 -6.88
N PRO A 72 -7.94 1.51 -7.58
CA PRO A 72 -8.81 0.42 -7.15
C PRO A 72 -7.97 -0.86 -7.12
N LYS A 73 -8.36 -1.82 -6.26
CA LYS A 73 -7.72 -3.14 -6.23
C LYS A 73 -7.55 -3.61 -7.69
N PRO A 74 -6.35 -4.06 -8.10
CA PRO A 74 -6.20 -4.68 -9.40
C PRO A 74 -7.35 -5.67 -9.57
N LYS A 75 -8.10 -5.58 -10.67
CA LYS A 75 -8.77 -6.79 -11.16
C LYS A 75 -7.65 -7.80 -11.26
N ALA A 76 -7.78 -8.95 -10.58
CA ALA A 76 -6.78 -10.01 -10.62
C ALA A 76 -6.32 -10.15 -12.08
N VAL A 77 -5.09 -9.73 -12.35
CA VAL A 77 -4.46 -9.99 -13.63
C VAL A 77 -4.40 -11.51 -13.66
N SER A 78 -5.07 -12.12 -14.62
CA SER A 78 -5.07 -13.57 -14.79
C SER A 78 -3.62 -14.07 -14.84
N GLY A 79 -3.11 -14.59 -13.73
CA GLY A 79 -1.73 -15.02 -13.54
C GLY A 79 -1.00 -14.46 -12.31
N GLY A 80 -1.50 -13.38 -11.68
CA GLY A 80 -0.89 -12.80 -10.48
C GLY A 80 -1.61 -13.22 -9.20
N VAL A 81 -0.88 -13.85 -8.28
CA VAL A 81 -1.39 -14.21 -6.96
C VAL A 81 -1.47 -12.95 -6.07
N GLN A 82 -2.59 -12.75 -5.38
CA GLN A 82 -2.74 -11.64 -4.43
C GLN A 82 -2.05 -11.98 -3.10
N MET A 83 -0.86 -11.41 -2.88
CA MET A 83 -0.12 -11.49 -1.64
C MET A 83 -0.65 -10.48 -0.59
N MET A 84 -0.63 -10.84 0.69
CA MET A 84 -1.05 -9.96 1.79
C MET A 84 -0.06 -10.01 2.95
N ILE A 85 0.46 -8.85 3.33
CA ILE A 85 1.40 -8.71 4.44
C ILE A 85 0.68 -8.02 5.62
N LYS A 86 0.77 -8.61 6.81
CA LYS A 86 0.21 -8.08 8.05
C LYS A 86 1.29 -8.07 9.13
N TYR A 87 1.44 -6.94 9.82
CA TYR A 87 2.31 -6.84 10.99
C TYR A 87 1.46 -6.52 12.23
N PHE A 88 1.44 -7.45 13.18
CA PHE A 88 0.74 -7.35 14.46
C PHE A 88 1.72 -6.80 15.50
N LYS A 89 1.76 -5.48 15.62
CA LYS A 89 2.77 -4.75 16.41
C LYS A 89 2.72 -5.04 17.91
N ASP A 90 1.53 -5.30 18.43
CA ASP A 90 1.29 -5.59 19.85
C ASP A 90 1.94 -6.90 20.30
N ILE A 91 2.09 -7.86 19.38
CA ILE A 91 2.70 -9.17 19.64
C ILE A 91 3.98 -9.44 18.83
N ASP A 92 4.45 -8.45 18.06
CA ASP A 92 5.69 -8.49 17.25
C ASP A 92 5.73 -9.63 16.21
N ILE A 93 4.64 -9.82 15.48
CA ILE A 93 4.48 -10.88 14.47
C ILE A 93 4.28 -10.29 13.07
N LEU A 94 5.06 -10.76 12.09
CA LEU A 94 4.88 -10.50 10.67
C LEU A 94 4.32 -11.74 9.99
N ASN A 95 3.10 -11.64 9.45
CA ASN A 95 2.52 -12.66 8.58
C ASN A 95 2.58 -12.20 7.12
N ILE A 96 3.06 -13.08 6.25
CA ILE A 96 3.13 -12.93 4.81
C ILE A 96 2.27 -14.03 4.17
N GLU A 97 1.04 -13.72 3.80
CA GLU A 97 0.16 -14.61 3.05
C GLU A 97 0.53 -14.55 1.57
N LEU A 98 0.98 -15.69 1.02
CA LEU A 98 1.43 -15.82 -0.36
C LEU A 98 0.26 -16.02 -1.31
N HIS A 99 -0.63 -16.98 -1.02
CA HIS A 99 -1.89 -17.22 -1.72
C HIS A 99 -2.95 -17.80 -0.79
N LYS A 100 -4.20 -17.77 -1.25
CA LYS A 100 -5.30 -18.46 -0.58
C LYS A 100 -5.28 -19.95 -0.91
N GLY A 101 -5.70 -20.76 0.04
CA GLY A 101 -5.89 -22.20 -0.11
C GLY A 101 -6.46 -22.81 1.17
N GLU A 102 -6.72 -24.12 1.15
CA GLU A 102 -7.15 -24.84 2.33
C GLU A 102 -5.94 -25.19 3.19
N PHE A 103 -5.96 -24.75 4.44
CA PHE A 103 -4.91 -25.05 5.41
C PHE A 103 -4.82 -26.57 5.65
N GLY A 104 -3.59 -27.09 5.65
CA GLY A 104 -3.27 -28.46 6.04
C GLY A 104 -2.58 -28.49 7.40
N TYR A 105 -1.36 -27.96 7.46
CA TYR A 105 -0.53 -27.99 8.66
C TYR A 105 0.48 -26.84 8.68
N SER A 106 1.10 -26.59 9.84
CA SER A 106 2.18 -25.62 9.97
C SER A 106 3.50 -26.30 10.30
N GLU A 107 4.61 -25.75 9.81
CA GLU A 107 5.97 -26.25 10.06
C GLU A 107 6.91 -25.10 10.43
N GLU A 108 7.60 -25.21 11.58
CA GLU A 108 8.65 -24.25 11.98
C GLU A 108 9.96 -24.62 11.29
N ILE A 109 10.34 -23.82 10.28
CA ILE A 109 11.51 -24.09 9.44
C ILE A 109 12.80 -23.47 9.99
N ALA A 110 12.67 -22.51 10.90
CA ALA A 110 13.75 -21.88 11.63
C ALA A 110 13.17 -21.25 12.90
N GLU A 111 14.04 -20.94 13.87
CA GLU A 111 13.63 -20.29 15.13
C GLU A 111 12.71 -19.08 14.88
N GLY A 112 11.43 -19.19 15.26
CA GLY A 112 10.42 -18.16 15.09
C GLY A 112 10.08 -17.84 13.64
N VAL A 113 10.22 -18.80 12.72
CA VAL A 113 9.76 -18.73 11.32
C VAL A 113 8.93 -19.96 11.01
N ILE A 114 7.64 -19.76 10.77
CA ILE A 114 6.65 -20.82 10.59
C ILE A 114 6.05 -20.70 9.19
N PHE A 115 5.92 -21.82 8.49
CA PHE A 115 5.16 -21.91 7.24
C PHE A 115 3.79 -22.50 7.52
N ASP A 116 2.74 -21.87 6.99
CA ASP A 116 1.43 -22.51 6.84
C ASP A 116 1.34 -23.17 5.49
N ILE A 117 1.07 -24.46 5.47
CA ILE A 117 1.13 -25.32 4.29
C ILE A 117 -0.28 -25.88 4.04
N SER A 118 -0.68 -25.93 2.77
CA SER A 118 -1.95 -26.51 2.33
C SER A 118 -1.97 -28.03 2.44
N GLN A 119 -3.15 -28.64 2.23
CA GLN A 119 -3.25 -30.11 2.15
C GLN A 119 -2.43 -30.69 1.00
N GLU A 120 -2.20 -29.90 -0.05
CA GLU A 120 -1.43 -30.26 -1.25
C GLU A 120 0.08 -30.02 -1.10
N GLY A 121 0.53 -29.45 0.03
CA GLY A 121 1.95 -29.16 0.28
C GLY A 121 2.45 -27.80 -0.23
N GLU A 122 1.57 -26.93 -0.73
CA GLU A 122 1.92 -25.56 -1.12
C GLU A 122 1.97 -24.61 0.08
N ILE A 123 2.92 -23.67 0.09
CA ILE A 123 3.07 -22.67 1.15
C ILE A 123 2.02 -21.56 1.00
N LEU A 124 1.08 -21.51 1.91
CA LEU A 124 0.03 -20.49 1.99
C LEU A 124 0.54 -19.20 2.64
N SER A 125 1.31 -19.32 3.72
CA SER A 125 1.72 -18.19 4.54
C SER A 125 3.09 -18.41 5.20
N ILE A 126 3.78 -17.31 5.51
CA ILE A 126 5.01 -17.28 6.30
C ILE A 126 4.78 -16.37 7.51
N GLU A 127 4.90 -16.92 8.70
CA GLU A 127 4.86 -16.19 9.96
C GLU A 127 6.28 -16.02 10.51
N VAL A 128 6.64 -14.80 10.87
CA VAL A 128 7.91 -14.46 11.52
C VAL A 128 7.60 -13.81 12.86
N LEU A 129 8.04 -14.46 13.94
CA LEU A 129 7.93 -14.00 15.31
C LEU A 129 9.10 -13.10 15.69
N ASP A 130 8.95 -12.27 16.73
CA ASP A 130 10.02 -11.46 17.33
C ASP A 130 10.75 -10.58 16.28
N VAL A 131 9.98 -10.02 15.35
CA VAL A 131 10.48 -9.30 14.18
C VAL A 131 11.40 -8.15 14.59
N ALA A 132 11.02 -7.37 15.60
CA ALA A 132 11.81 -6.27 16.09
C ALA A 132 13.19 -6.72 16.62
N LYS A 133 13.26 -7.90 17.28
CA LYS A 133 14.55 -8.46 17.72
C LYS A 133 15.39 -8.93 16.54
N LYS A 134 14.76 -9.61 15.57
CA LYS A 134 15.44 -10.13 14.37
C LYS A 134 16.00 -9.00 13.49
N PHE A 135 15.30 -7.87 13.41
CA PHE A 135 15.69 -6.70 12.60
C PHE A 135 16.64 -5.72 13.28
N ARG A 136 16.89 -5.84 14.59
CA ARG A 136 17.93 -5.08 15.31
C ARG A 136 19.32 -5.71 15.20
N LYS A 137 19.52 -6.70 14.33
CA LYS A 137 20.83 -7.31 14.14
C LYS A 137 21.75 -6.35 13.38
N PRO A 138 23.06 -6.30 13.70
CA PRO A 138 24.02 -5.40 13.04
C PRO A 138 24.07 -5.52 11.51
N ALA A 139 23.72 -6.70 10.97
CA ALA A 139 23.61 -6.90 9.52
C ALA A 139 22.48 -6.09 8.88
N VAL A 140 21.34 -5.96 9.56
CA VAL A 140 20.20 -5.18 9.09
C VAL A 140 20.49 -3.69 9.21
N GLU A 141 21.16 -3.27 10.28
CA GLU A 141 21.62 -1.89 10.46
C GLU A 141 22.58 -1.47 9.35
N ARG A 142 23.56 -2.30 8.97
CA ARG A 142 24.46 -2.02 7.84
C ARG A 142 23.74 -1.91 6.50
N VAL A 143 22.71 -2.71 6.28
CA VAL A 143 21.86 -2.60 5.08
C VAL A 143 21.09 -1.29 5.11
N PHE A 144 20.48 -0.94 6.25
CA PHE A 144 19.78 0.32 6.43
C PHE A 144 20.70 1.52 6.16
N GLU A 145 21.89 1.56 6.77
CA GLU A 145 22.91 2.60 6.54
C GLU A 145 23.29 2.72 5.06
N LYS A 146 23.54 1.59 4.38
CA LYS A 146 23.91 1.58 2.95
C LYS A 146 22.86 2.24 2.06
N TYR A 147 21.57 2.05 2.36
CA TYR A 147 20.48 2.58 1.53
C TYR A 147 20.01 3.98 1.98
N VAL A 148 20.08 4.29 3.27
CA VAL A 148 19.75 5.62 3.81
C VAL A 148 20.85 6.64 3.49
N ALA A 149 22.13 6.26 3.55
CA ALA A 149 23.24 7.14 3.16
C ALA A 149 23.31 7.41 1.64
N ARG A 150 22.53 6.69 0.82
CA ARG A 150 22.44 6.86 -0.63
C ARG A 150 21.16 7.57 -1.08
N ALA A 151 20.23 7.86 -0.18
CA ALA A 151 19.10 8.73 -0.50
C ALA A 151 19.62 10.16 -0.73
N PRO A 152 19.31 10.83 -1.86
CA PRO A 152 19.75 12.19 -2.08
C PRO A 152 19.21 13.09 -0.96
N GLN A 153 20.12 13.83 -0.31
CA GLN A 153 19.74 14.91 0.60
C GLN A 153 19.16 16.06 -0.22
N THR A 154 17.85 16.01 -0.43
CA THR A 154 17.02 17.10 -0.95
C THR A 154 15.72 17.02 -0.15
N MET A 155 15.27 18.00 0.62
CA MET A 155 15.55 19.43 0.70
C MET A 155 15.39 19.90 2.14
N VAL A 156 16.08 21.00 2.43
CA VAL A 156 15.91 21.93 3.56
C VAL A 156 14.46 22.36 3.73
#